data_AF-M0AB86-F1
#
_entry.id   AF-M0AB86-F1
#
_cell.length_a   1.000
_cell.length_b   1.000
_cell.length_c   1.000
_cell.angle_alpha   90.00
_cell.angle_beta   90.00
_cell.angle_gamma   90.00
#
_symmetry.space_group_name_H-M   'P 1'
#
loop_
_entity.id
_entity.type
_entity.pdbx_description
1 polymer ?
#
loop_
_entity_poly.entity_id
_entity_poly.type
_entity_poly.pdbx_seq_one_letter_code
_entity_poly.pdbx_strand_id
1 'polypeptide(L)'
;MIGQAWTIEALVEAAEYFDRPELVALAEEVFLLHPFDEELAAWKYVDIDGEFQSLDKTFNHQLWFAMAGALLADHTEASPIVEEQVRRFLEELPDNLNLYPSGLIFHPFKPEFDIKKYAKIFAEGVRSGVAHKMVSNVAQAIVGGEEGDPMKETSVGYHSFNMYAFAVLHEYFPNHPFWGHEKFERALAYARSERFKDQLDKNPYGYPYNCTGIEMAYVLDVFADDARDLQKWWLEEQFRRTLDPETMEMSRNNPDPATLTARLYEATRLPDIELSIETDIDDDN
;
A
#
# COMPACT_ATOMS: atom_id res chain seq x y z
N MET A 1 10.53 -5.93 -1.85
CA MET A 1 10.12 -4.84 -2.76
C MET A 1 9.63 -3.61 -1.99
N ILE A 2 8.80 -3.74 -0.94
CA ILE A 2 8.33 -2.56 -0.19
C ILE A 2 9.45 -1.65 0.36
N GLY A 3 10.51 -2.23 0.94
CA GLY A 3 11.66 -1.43 1.40
C GLY A 3 12.38 -0.67 0.27
N GLN A 4 12.36 -1.22 -0.95
CA GLN A 4 12.92 -0.54 -2.13
C GLN A 4 12.01 0.60 -2.59
N ALA A 5 10.68 0.42 -2.51
CA ALA A 5 9.73 1.50 -2.80
C ALA A 5 9.95 2.71 -1.87
N TRP A 6 10.06 2.47 -0.55
CA TRP A 6 10.36 3.55 0.41
C TRP A 6 11.75 4.17 0.22
N THR A 7 12.73 3.38 -0.22
CA THR A 7 14.07 3.89 -0.54
C THR A 7 14.03 4.81 -1.75
N ILE A 8 13.30 4.42 -2.81
CA ILE A 8 13.11 5.22 -4.03
C ILE A 8 12.39 6.54 -3.68
N GLU A 9 11.30 6.48 -2.93
CA GLU A 9 10.59 7.68 -2.43
C GLU A 9 11.55 8.62 -1.69
N ALA A 10 12.32 8.11 -0.72
CA ALA A 10 13.27 8.93 0.02
C ALA A 10 14.39 9.53 -0.85
N LEU A 11 14.88 8.80 -1.86
CA LEU A 11 15.89 9.29 -2.79
C LEU A 11 15.33 10.41 -3.67
N VAL A 12 14.11 10.25 -4.17
CA VAL A 12 13.38 11.23 -4.98
C VAL A 12 13.16 12.52 -4.20
N GLU A 13 12.59 12.43 -2.99
CA GLU A 13 12.35 13.58 -2.11
C GLU A 13 13.68 14.28 -1.74
N ALA A 14 14.74 13.52 -1.46
CA ALA A 14 16.06 14.09 -1.18
C ALA A 14 16.70 14.75 -2.41
N ALA A 15 16.45 14.23 -3.62
CA ALA A 15 16.95 14.83 -4.85
C ALA A 15 16.39 16.24 -5.04
N GLU A 16 15.09 16.40 -4.83
CA GLU A 16 14.41 17.68 -4.93
C GLU A 16 14.84 18.65 -3.83
N TYR A 17 14.75 18.23 -2.56
CA TYR A 17 14.97 19.11 -1.43
C TYR A 17 16.42 19.61 -1.32
N PHE A 18 17.40 18.78 -1.70
CA PHE A 18 18.82 19.11 -1.61
C PHE A 18 19.46 19.50 -2.95
N ASP A 19 18.69 19.57 -4.05
CA ASP A 19 19.19 19.83 -5.41
C ASP A 19 20.30 18.85 -5.82
N ARG A 20 20.00 17.55 -5.70
CA ARG A 20 20.94 16.42 -5.92
C ARG A 20 20.40 15.49 -7.01
N PRO A 21 20.45 15.89 -8.31
CA PRO A 21 19.88 15.11 -9.40
C PRO A 21 20.51 13.71 -9.56
N GLU A 22 21.71 13.47 -9.04
CA GLU A 22 22.31 12.14 -9.01
C GLU A 22 21.51 11.13 -8.16
N LEU A 23 20.67 11.59 -7.23
CA LEU A 23 19.80 10.73 -6.44
C LEU A 23 18.62 10.21 -7.26
N VAL A 24 18.13 10.98 -8.24
CA VAL A 24 17.15 10.50 -9.24
C VAL A 24 17.75 9.35 -10.05
N ALA A 25 18.99 9.51 -10.52
CA ALA A 25 19.69 8.45 -11.26
C ALA A 25 19.87 7.18 -10.41
N LEU A 26 20.22 7.33 -9.13
CA LEU A 26 20.31 6.18 -8.21
C LEU A 26 18.95 5.52 -7.97
N ALA A 27 17.88 6.32 -7.81
CA ALA A 27 16.53 5.80 -7.64
C ALA A 27 16.07 5.02 -8.89
N GLU A 28 16.38 5.51 -10.08
CA GLU A 28 16.15 4.80 -11.34
C GLU A 28 16.92 3.49 -11.42
N GLU A 29 18.22 3.50 -11.08
CA GLU A 29 19.01 2.27 -11.04
C GLU A 29 18.35 1.22 -10.14
N VAL A 30 17.94 1.62 -8.92
CA VAL A 30 17.26 0.73 -7.97
C VAL A 30 15.91 0.22 -8.50
N PHE A 31 15.13 1.10 -9.14
CA PHE A 31 13.85 0.72 -9.73
C PHE A 31 14.06 -0.31 -10.85
N LEU A 32 14.96 -0.04 -11.78
CA LEU A 32 15.23 -0.88 -12.96
C LEU A 32 15.99 -2.17 -12.66
N LEU A 33 16.58 -2.31 -11.45
CA LEU A 33 17.05 -3.60 -10.98
C LEU A 33 15.91 -4.63 -10.93
N HIS A 34 14.67 -4.21 -10.68
CA HIS A 34 13.50 -5.09 -10.55
C HIS A 34 12.88 -5.35 -11.94
N PRO A 35 13.04 -6.55 -12.53
CA PRO A 35 12.55 -6.80 -13.87
C PRO A 35 11.03 -6.74 -13.91
N PHE A 36 10.51 -5.99 -14.87
CA PHE A 36 9.09 -5.94 -15.15
C PHE A 36 8.67 -7.08 -16.07
N ASP A 37 7.55 -7.73 -15.74
CA ASP A 37 6.96 -8.78 -16.55
C ASP A 37 5.75 -8.24 -17.31
N GLU A 38 5.93 -7.91 -18.59
CA GLU A 38 4.90 -7.29 -19.44
C GLU A 38 3.56 -8.06 -19.51
N GLU A 39 3.62 -9.39 -19.39
CA GLU A 39 2.45 -10.24 -19.43
C GLU A 39 1.67 -10.19 -18.13
N LEU A 40 2.36 -10.15 -16.98
CA LEU A 40 1.73 -10.03 -15.67
C LEU A 40 1.46 -8.58 -15.28
N ALA A 41 2.10 -7.62 -15.95
CA ALA A 41 2.22 -6.23 -15.57
C ALA A 41 2.57 -6.07 -14.08
N ALA A 42 3.68 -6.70 -13.69
CA ALA A 42 4.15 -6.74 -12.31
C ALA A 42 5.68 -6.87 -12.27
N TRP A 43 6.28 -6.38 -11.18
CA TRP A 43 7.71 -6.45 -10.95
C TRP A 43 8.10 -7.76 -10.25
N LYS A 44 9.27 -8.28 -10.62
CA LYS A 44 9.90 -9.42 -9.95
C LYS A 44 10.73 -8.94 -8.77
N TYR A 45 10.76 -9.76 -7.72
CA TYR A 45 11.60 -9.50 -6.56
C TYR A 45 13.06 -9.84 -6.86
N VAL A 46 13.95 -8.94 -6.44
CA VAL A 46 15.42 -9.11 -6.45
C VAL A 46 15.90 -9.14 -5.01
N ASP A 47 16.71 -10.13 -4.65
CA ASP A 47 17.27 -10.27 -3.31
C ASP A 47 18.46 -9.31 -3.07
N ILE A 48 18.92 -9.19 -1.83
CA ILE A 48 19.97 -8.24 -1.43
C ILE A 48 21.33 -8.48 -2.13
N ASP A 49 21.54 -9.67 -2.68
CA ASP A 49 22.72 -10.07 -3.45
C ASP A 49 22.55 -9.84 -4.97
N GLY A 50 21.39 -9.34 -5.40
CA GLY A 50 21.05 -9.13 -6.79
C GLY A 50 20.50 -10.37 -7.50
N GLU A 51 20.32 -11.50 -6.80
CA GLU A 51 19.77 -12.71 -7.42
C GLU A 51 18.25 -12.62 -7.60
N PHE A 52 17.79 -13.07 -8.78
CA PHE A 52 16.37 -13.16 -9.11
C PHE A 52 15.74 -14.39 -8.43
N GLN A 53 14.64 -14.17 -7.71
CA GLN A 53 13.92 -15.26 -7.03
C GLN A 53 12.61 -15.61 -7.76
N SER A 54 11.57 -14.78 -7.61
CA SER A 54 10.23 -15.03 -8.16
C SER A 54 9.37 -13.75 -8.15
N LEU A 55 8.16 -13.82 -8.71
CA LEU A 55 7.17 -12.74 -8.62
C LEU A 55 6.89 -12.38 -7.15
N ASP A 56 6.82 -11.08 -6.82
CA ASP A 56 6.32 -10.66 -5.50
C ASP A 56 4.81 -10.92 -5.45
N LYS A 57 4.40 -11.83 -4.55
CA LYS A 57 3.04 -12.35 -4.45
C LYS A 57 2.15 -11.51 -3.54
N THR A 58 2.59 -10.33 -3.14
CA THR A 58 1.86 -9.45 -2.22
C THR A 58 1.41 -8.20 -2.98
N PHE A 59 0.09 -7.98 -3.07
CA PHE A 59 -0.46 -6.93 -3.95
C PHE A 59 0.00 -5.53 -3.51
N ASN A 60 -0.01 -5.26 -2.21
CA ASN A 60 0.42 -3.98 -1.65
C ASN A 60 1.88 -3.64 -2.01
N HIS A 61 2.77 -4.63 -2.10
CA HIS A 61 4.14 -4.38 -2.52
C HIS A 61 4.21 -3.87 -3.95
N GLN A 62 3.50 -4.53 -4.88
CA GLN A 62 3.44 -4.10 -6.29
C GLN A 62 2.86 -2.69 -6.41
N LEU A 63 1.79 -2.41 -5.67
CA LEU A 63 1.14 -1.11 -5.68
C LEU A 63 2.04 0.01 -5.15
N TRP A 64 2.75 -0.21 -4.03
CA TRP A 64 3.70 0.77 -3.50
C TRP A 64 4.93 0.94 -4.38
N PHE A 65 5.39 -0.13 -5.05
CA PHE A 65 6.48 -0.01 -6.01
C PHE A 65 6.06 0.79 -7.25
N ALA A 66 4.83 0.61 -7.72
CA ALA A 66 4.24 1.46 -8.77
C ALA A 66 4.14 2.92 -8.33
N MET A 67 3.70 3.18 -7.09
CA MET A 67 3.66 4.53 -6.50
C MET A 67 5.04 5.17 -6.49
N ALA A 68 6.07 4.47 -6.01
CA ALA A 68 7.43 4.97 -6.02
C ALA A 68 7.97 5.23 -7.43
N GLY A 69 7.60 4.38 -8.40
CA GLY A 69 7.90 4.62 -9.82
C GLY A 69 7.21 5.87 -10.37
N ALA A 70 5.98 6.18 -9.93
CA ALA A 70 5.28 7.40 -10.33
C ALA A 70 5.98 8.66 -9.82
N LEU A 71 6.38 8.66 -8.54
CA LEU A 71 7.18 9.74 -7.94
C LEU A 71 8.48 9.96 -8.74
N LEU A 72 9.20 8.87 -9.04
CA LEU A 72 10.43 8.92 -9.82
C LEU A 72 10.20 9.47 -11.23
N ALA A 73 9.14 9.02 -11.92
CA ALA A 73 8.86 9.39 -13.30
C ALA A 73 8.48 10.87 -13.49
N ASP A 74 8.12 11.59 -12.43
CA ASP A 74 7.82 13.03 -12.49
C ASP A 74 9.09 13.88 -12.69
N HIS A 75 10.27 13.31 -12.43
CA HIS A 75 11.55 13.96 -12.71
C HIS A 75 11.92 13.85 -14.20
N THR A 76 12.33 14.97 -14.79
CA THR A 76 12.69 15.05 -16.22
C THR A 76 13.90 14.20 -16.60
N GLU A 77 14.73 13.87 -15.63
CA GLU A 77 15.93 13.06 -15.74
C GLU A 77 15.63 11.56 -15.76
N ALA A 78 14.45 11.16 -15.25
CA ALA A 78 14.04 9.78 -15.21
C ALA A 78 13.72 9.25 -16.63
N SER A 79 14.08 8.00 -16.86
CA SER A 79 13.87 7.29 -18.10
C SER A 79 12.38 7.03 -18.31
N PRO A 80 11.84 7.29 -19.52
CA PRO A 80 10.42 7.07 -19.83
C PRO A 80 9.92 5.64 -19.56
N ILE A 81 10.83 4.66 -19.50
CA ILE A 81 10.49 3.26 -19.21
C ILE A 81 9.89 3.08 -17.81
N VAL A 82 10.23 3.95 -16.84
CA VAL A 82 9.66 3.89 -15.48
C VAL A 82 8.17 4.20 -15.55
N GLU A 83 7.80 5.32 -16.20
CA GLU A 83 6.40 5.71 -16.39
C GLU A 83 5.64 4.66 -17.21
N GLU A 84 6.24 4.10 -18.26
CA GLU A 84 5.64 3.06 -19.10
C GLU A 84 5.26 1.82 -18.26
N GLN A 85 6.15 1.36 -17.38
CA GLN A 85 5.86 0.21 -16.50
C GLN A 85 4.75 0.52 -15.50
N VAL A 86 4.75 1.72 -14.90
CA VAL A 86 3.70 2.14 -13.96
C VAL A 86 2.35 2.23 -14.66
N ARG A 87 2.28 2.85 -15.84
CA ARG A 87 1.06 2.89 -16.65
C ARG A 87 0.57 1.50 -17.00
N ARG A 88 1.47 0.61 -17.43
CA ARG A 88 1.12 -0.78 -17.76
C ARG A 88 0.58 -1.54 -16.55
N PHE A 89 1.13 -1.33 -15.35
CA PHE A 89 0.60 -1.86 -14.10
C PHE A 89 -0.83 -1.35 -13.83
N LEU A 90 -1.05 -0.03 -13.93
CA LEU A 90 -2.37 0.58 -13.72
C LEU A 90 -3.43 0.08 -14.71
N GLU A 91 -3.06 -0.09 -15.98
CA GLU A 91 -3.93 -0.62 -17.04
C GLU A 91 -4.42 -2.03 -16.75
N GLU A 92 -3.62 -2.84 -16.05
CA GLU A 92 -3.91 -4.24 -15.73
C GLU A 92 -4.53 -4.42 -14.34
N LEU A 93 -4.71 -3.35 -13.56
CA LEU A 93 -5.41 -3.41 -12.28
C LEU A 93 -6.84 -3.99 -12.37
N PRO A 94 -7.66 -3.73 -13.42
CA PRO A 94 -8.93 -4.41 -13.60
C PRO A 94 -8.82 -5.93 -13.56
N ASP A 95 -7.70 -6.52 -13.98
CA ASP A 95 -7.49 -7.97 -13.95
C ASP A 95 -6.65 -8.43 -12.76
N ASN A 96 -5.75 -7.60 -12.25
CA ASN A 96 -4.78 -7.97 -11.22
C ASN A 96 -5.25 -7.63 -9.79
N LEU A 97 -6.11 -6.62 -9.62
CA LEU A 97 -6.73 -6.28 -8.33
C LEU A 97 -7.90 -7.23 -8.04
N ASN A 98 -7.85 -7.89 -6.89
CA ASN A 98 -8.93 -8.75 -6.42
C ASN A 98 -9.55 -8.16 -5.16
N LEU A 99 -10.86 -8.29 -5.05
CA LEU A 99 -11.62 -7.83 -3.91
C LEU A 99 -12.45 -8.97 -3.33
N TYR A 100 -12.63 -8.96 -2.02
CA TYR A 100 -13.71 -9.68 -1.39
C TYR A 100 -15.08 -9.10 -1.81
N PRO A 101 -16.19 -9.82 -1.61
CA PRO A 101 -17.53 -9.30 -1.87
C PRO A 101 -17.79 -7.93 -1.19
N SER A 102 -17.24 -7.73 0.01
CA SER A 102 -17.30 -6.47 0.75
C SER A 102 -16.65 -5.26 0.09
N GLY A 103 -15.78 -5.46 -0.90
CA GLY A 103 -14.90 -4.42 -1.45
C GLY A 103 -13.52 -4.37 -0.79
N LEU A 104 -13.28 -5.13 0.28
CA LEU A 104 -11.95 -5.27 0.89
C LEU A 104 -10.93 -5.79 -0.14
N ILE A 105 -9.77 -5.16 -0.23
CA ILE A 105 -8.69 -5.58 -1.14
C ILE A 105 -8.11 -6.91 -0.66
N PHE A 106 -8.00 -7.87 -1.57
CA PHE A 106 -7.38 -9.15 -1.31
C PHE A 106 -5.86 -9.01 -1.21
N HIS A 107 -5.28 -9.38 -0.06
CA HIS A 107 -3.86 -9.14 0.22
C HIS A 107 -2.88 -9.85 -0.75
N PRO A 108 -3.09 -11.13 -1.12
CA PRO A 108 -2.24 -11.78 -2.13
C PRO A 108 -2.46 -11.25 -3.54
N PHE A 109 -1.37 -11.07 -4.29
CA PHE A 109 -1.40 -10.85 -5.73
C PHE A 109 -1.86 -12.13 -6.45
N LYS A 110 -3.03 -12.09 -7.08
CA LYS A 110 -3.63 -13.25 -7.75
C LYS A 110 -4.47 -12.80 -8.95
N PRO A 111 -3.90 -12.67 -10.17
CA PRO A 111 -4.66 -12.25 -11.35
C PRO A 111 -5.98 -13.01 -11.51
N GLU A 112 -7.04 -12.30 -11.87
CA GLU A 112 -8.31 -12.90 -12.27
C GLU A 112 -8.10 -13.74 -13.53
N PHE A 113 -8.88 -14.81 -13.61
CA PHE A 113 -8.71 -16.02 -14.43
C PHE A 113 -8.22 -15.83 -15.89
N ASP A 114 -6.96 -15.50 -16.07
CA ASP A 114 -6.20 -15.74 -17.30
C ASP A 114 -5.44 -17.07 -17.16
N ILE A 115 -5.76 -18.03 -18.02
CA ILE A 115 -5.16 -19.37 -18.06
C ILE A 115 -3.63 -19.30 -18.22
N LYS A 116 -3.10 -18.33 -18.96
CA LYS A 116 -1.65 -18.15 -19.16
C LYS A 116 -1.00 -17.59 -17.89
N LYS A 117 -1.56 -16.53 -17.29
CA LYS A 117 -1.08 -15.96 -16.03
C LYS A 117 -1.13 -17.01 -14.91
N TYR A 118 -2.20 -17.78 -14.84
CA TYR A 118 -2.34 -18.87 -13.85
C TYR A 118 -1.32 -19.98 -14.06
N ALA A 119 -1.09 -20.43 -15.30
CA ALA A 119 -0.08 -21.44 -15.60
C ALA A 119 1.32 -20.97 -15.19
N LYS A 120 1.64 -19.69 -15.41
CA LYS A 120 2.91 -19.07 -15.03
C LYS A 120 3.08 -18.99 -13.50
N ILE A 121 2.08 -18.46 -12.79
CA ILE A 121 2.08 -18.37 -11.31
C ILE A 121 2.15 -19.75 -10.68
N PHE A 122 1.40 -20.72 -11.21
CA PHE A 122 1.44 -22.09 -10.72
C PHE A 122 2.81 -22.75 -10.97
N ALA A 123 3.39 -22.57 -12.16
CA ALA A 123 4.73 -23.07 -12.45
C ALA A 123 5.80 -22.46 -11.52
N GLU A 124 5.71 -21.16 -11.23
CA GLU A 124 6.56 -20.51 -10.22
C GLU A 124 6.30 -21.03 -8.81
N GLY A 125 5.04 -21.24 -8.43
CA GLY A 125 4.62 -21.82 -7.15
C GLY A 125 5.14 -23.24 -6.95
N VAL A 126 5.23 -24.04 -8.02
CA VAL A 126 5.83 -25.38 -8.00
C VAL A 126 7.34 -25.28 -7.80
N ARG A 127 8.02 -24.39 -8.53
CA ARG A 127 9.48 -24.18 -8.38
C ARG A 127 9.86 -23.70 -6.98
N SER A 128 9.03 -22.86 -6.36
CA SER A 128 9.24 -22.32 -5.02
C SER A 128 8.67 -23.19 -3.89
N GLY A 129 8.06 -24.35 -4.20
CA GLY A 129 7.53 -25.29 -3.20
C GLY A 129 6.25 -24.84 -2.46
N VAL A 130 5.65 -23.72 -2.83
CA VAL A 130 4.48 -23.13 -2.14
C VAL A 130 3.14 -23.40 -2.84
N ALA A 131 3.13 -24.13 -3.96
CA ALA A 131 1.91 -24.43 -4.71
C ALA A 131 0.81 -25.08 -3.84
N HIS A 132 1.18 -25.93 -2.88
CA HIS A 132 0.21 -26.59 -1.99
C HIS A 132 -0.53 -25.59 -1.08
N LYS A 133 0.12 -24.49 -0.65
CA LYS A 133 -0.49 -23.45 0.19
C LYS A 133 -1.47 -22.62 -0.61
N MET A 134 -1.14 -22.30 -1.86
CA MET A 134 -2.06 -21.62 -2.78
C MET A 134 -3.35 -22.41 -2.97
N VAL A 135 -3.27 -23.73 -3.19
CA VAL A 135 -4.45 -24.59 -3.34
C VAL A 135 -5.27 -24.69 -2.05
N SER A 136 -4.62 -24.81 -0.90
CA SER A 136 -5.29 -24.90 0.40
C SER A 136 -6.07 -23.62 0.74
N ASN A 137 -5.47 -22.45 0.52
CA ASN A 137 -6.11 -21.16 0.81
C ASN A 137 -7.30 -20.92 -0.13
N VAL A 138 -7.18 -21.30 -1.41
CA VAL A 138 -8.30 -21.26 -2.37
C VAL A 138 -9.46 -22.16 -1.92
N ALA A 139 -9.16 -23.37 -1.46
CA ALA A 139 -10.19 -24.30 -0.99
C ALA A 139 -10.92 -23.78 0.27
N GLN A 140 -10.19 -23.18 1.21
CA GLN A 140 -10.79 -22.58 2.42
C GLN A 140 -11.67 -21.37 2.11
N ALA A 141 -11.22 -20.48 1.21
CA ALA A 141 -12.01 -19.32 0.78
C ALA A 141 -13.31 -19.74 0.05
N ILE A 142 -13.29 -20.83 -0.72
CA ILE A 142 -14.50 -21.36 -1.38
C ILE A 142 -15.51 -21.91 -0.37
N VAL A 143 -15.05 -22.54 0.73
CA VAL A 143 -15.93 -23.18 1.72
C VAL A 143 -16.43 -22.17 2.77
N GLY A 144 -15.58 -21.24 3.21
CA GLY A 144 -15.88 -20.29 4.28
C GLY A 144 -16.24 -18.88 3.82
N GLY A 145 -16.15 -18.57 2.53
CA GLY A 145 -16.29 -17.21 2.01
C GLY A 145 -15.24 -16.26 2.57
N GLU A 146 -15.54 -14.95 2.54
CA GLU A 146 -14.66 -13.90 3.09
C GLU A 146 -14.32 -14.15 4.57
N GLU A 147 -15.30 -14.50 5.40
CA GLU A 147 -15.12 -14.71 6.85
C GLU A 147 -14.24 -15.92 7.19
N GLY A 148 -14.15 -16.91 6.31
CA GLY A 148 -13.33 -18.11 6.51
C GLY A 148 -11.90 -17.98 5.98
N ASP A 149 -11.54 -16.84 5.40
CA ASP A 149 -10.22 -16.64 4.82
C ASP A 149 -9.19 -16.21 5.87
N PRO A 150 -8.11 -16.99 6.09
CA PRO A 150 -7.07 -16.65 7.06
C PRO A 150 -6.34 -15.33 6.76
N MET A 151 -6.38 -14.83 5.52
CA MET A 151 -5.73 -13.57 5.13
C MET A 151 -6.63 -12.34 5.33
N LYS A 152 -7.87 -12.52 5.79
CA LYS A 152 -8.82 -11.41 5.93
C LYS A 152 -8.33 -10.36 6.94
N GLU A 153 -7.86 -10.77 8.12
CA GLU A 153 -7.40 -9.83 9.16
C GLU A 153 -6.23 -8.96 8.67
N THR A 154 -5.26 -9.58 8.00
CA THR A 154 -4.16 -8.87 7.31
C THR A 154 -4.70 -7.96 6.22
N SER A 155 -5.63 -8.44 5.39
CA SER A 155 -6.23 -7.61 4.33
C SER A 155 -6.89 -6.36 4.89
N VAL A 156 -7.64 -6.47 6.01
CA VAL A 156 -8.25 -5.32 6.70
C VAL A 156 -7.18 -4.31 7.10
N GLY A 157 -6.13 -4.72 7.83
CA GLY A 157 -5.13 -3.76 8.31
C GLY A 157 -4.29 -3.12 7.22
N TYR A 158 -4.15 -3.75 6.05
CA TYR A 158 -3.44 -3.20 4.89
C TYR A 158 -4.36 -2.48 3.89
N HIS A 159 -5.67 -2.39 4.15
CA HIS A 159 -6.60 -1.75 3.21
C HIS A 159 -6.31 -0.25 3.07
N SER A 160 -6.14 0.47 4.19
CA SER A 160 -5.76 1.89 4.16
C SER A 160 -4.39 2.10 3.50
N PHE A 161 -3.44 1.20 3.76
CA PHE A 161 -2.10 1.23 3.17
C PHE A 161 -2.14 1.13 1.63
N ASN A 162 -3.05 0.31 1.09
CA ASN A 162 -3.29 0.25 -0.36
C ASN A 162 -3.99 1.51 -0.88
N MET A 163 -5.02 1.98 -0.18
CA MET A 163 -5.76 3.16 -0.60
C MET A 163 -4.91 4.43 -0.60
N TYR A 164 -3.96 4.56 0.33
CA TYR A 164 -2.98 5.64 0.35
C TYR A 164 -2.12 5.64 -0.93
N ALA A 165 -1.57 4.49 -1.32
CA ALA A 165 -0.80 4.39 -2.55
C ALA A 165 -1.64 4.70 -3.80
N PHE A 166 -2.93 4.31 -3.82
CA PHE A 166 -3.84 4.73 -4.88
C PHE A 166 -4.09 6.24 -4.89
N ALA A 167 -4.18 6.88 -3.72
CA ALA A 167 -4.36 8.33 -3.61
C ALA A 167 -3.16 9.08 -4.22
N VAL A 168 -1.93 8.66 -3.90
CA VAL A 168 -0.70 9.22 -4.50
C VAL A 168 -0.69 8.95 -6.02
N LEU A 169 -0.93 7.72 -6.46
CA LEU A 169 -0.96 7.39 -7.90
C LEU A 169 -2.00 8.20 -8.68
N HIS A 170 -3.13 8.54 -8.06
CA HIS A 170 -4.16 9.37 -8.69
C HIS A 170 -3.66 10.80 -8.96
N GLU A 171 -2.77 11.35 -8.14
CA GLU A 171 -2.21 12.69 -8.38
C GLU A 171 -1.32 12.73 -9.63
N TYR A 172 -0.55 11.67 -9.88
CA TYR A 172 0.31 11.55 -11.06
C TYR A 172 -0.46 11.11 -12.32
N PHE A 173 -1.54 10.34 -12.15
CA PHE A 173 -2.33 9.82 -13.27
C PHE A 173 -3.84 10.12 -13.13
N PRO A 174 -4.28 11.37 -12.96
CA PRO A 174 -5.66 11.70 -12.55
C PRO A 174 -6.71 11.30 -13.59
N ASN A 175 -6.32 11.21 -14.86
CA ASN A 175 -7.21 10.84 -15.95
C ASN A 175 -7.17 9.34 -16.29
N HIS A 176 -6.49 8.51 -15.48
CA HIS A 176 -6.39 7.08 -15.75
C HIS A 176 -7.78 6.41 -15.59
N PRO A 177 -8.23 5.57 -16.55
CA PRO A 177 -9.57 4.97 -16.52
C PRO A 177 -9.87 4.10 -15.29
N PHE A 178 -8.83 3.57 -14.64
CA PHE A 178 -8.99 2.72 -13.45
C PHE A 178 -9.73 3.42 -12.30
N TRP A 179 -9.63 4.75 -12.16
CA TRP A 179 -10.31 5.48 -11.10
C TRP A 179 -11.83 5.50 -11.23
N GLY A 180 -12.36 5.29 -12.44
CA GLY A 180 -13.79 5.08 -12.68
C GLY A 180 -14.19 3.61 -12.77
N HIS A 181 -13.29 2.67 -12.47
CA HIS A 181 -13.55 1.24 -12.57
C HIS A 181 -14.26 0.73 -11.31
N GLU A 182 -15.20 -0.21 -11.48
CA GLU A 182 -16.05 -0.72 -10.38
C GLU A 182 -15.24 -1.30 -9.20
N LYS A 183 -14.06 -1.85 -9.47
CA LYS A 183 -13.19 -2.38 -8.41
C LYS A 183 -12.63 -1.27 -7.53
N PHE A 184 -12.16 -0.19 -8.14
CA PHE A 184 -11.66 0.94 -7.36
C PHE A 184 -12.78 1.56 -6.53
N GLU A 185 -13.96 1.79 -7.14
CA GLU A 185 -15.12 2.33 -6.43
C GLU A 185 -15.55 1.46 -5.24
N ARG A 186 -15.56 0.12 -5.41
CA ARG A 186 -15.88 -0.81 -4.32
C ARG A 186 -14.83 -0.81 -3.22
N ALA A 187 -13.54 -0.73 -3.56
CA ALA A 187 -12.46 -0.63 -2.58
C ALA A 187 -12.52 0.66 -1.77
N LEU A 188 -12.79 1.78 -2.44
CA LEU A 188 -12.98 3.08 -1.81
C LEU A 188 -14.23 3.11 -0.93
N ALA A 189 -15.35 2.52 -1.40
CA ALA A 189 -16.58 2.41 -0.62
C ALA A 189 -16.38 1.57 0.65
N TYR A 190 -15.62 0.47 0.57
CA TYR A 190 -15.25 -0.31 1.74
C TYR A 190 -14.41 0.52 2.73
N ALA A 191 -13.40 1.24 2.24
CA ALA A 191 -12.54 2.10 3.07
C ALA A 191 -13.33 3.19 3.84
N ARG A 192 -14.46 3.63 3.30
CA ARG A 192 -15.35 4.64 3.91
C ARG A 192 -16.45 4.06 4.79
N SER A 193 -16.54 2.74 4.89
CA SER A 193 -17.62 2.08 5.62
C SER A 193 -17.37 2.07 7.13
N GLU A 194 -18.44 2.14 7.92
CA GLU A 194 -18.37 1.88 9.37
C GLU A 194 -17.86 0.47 9.65
N ARG A 195 -18.17 -0.49 8.77
CA ARG A 195 -17.63 -1.85 8.86
C ARG A 195 -16.10 -1.86 8.86
N PHE A 196 -15.45 -1.07 8.01
CA PHE A 196 -13.99 -1.00 8.00
C PHE A 196 -13.44 -0.43 9.32
N LYS A 197 -14.04 0.66 9.82
CA LYS A 197 -13.68 1.24 11.13
C LYS A 197 -13.82 0.22 12.27
N ASP A 198 -14.94 -0.50 12.33
CA ASP A 198 -15.20 -1.52 13.34
C ASP A 198 -14.18 -2.66 13.27
N GLN A 199 -13.79 -3.07 12.06
CA GLN A 199 -12.84 -4.18 11.85
C GLN A 199 -11.39 -3.79 12.14
N LEU A 200 -11.06 -2.51 12.20
CA LEU A 200 -9.75 -2.03 12.64
C LEU A 200 -9.58 -2.08 14.15
N ASP A 201 -10.66 -2.14 14.92
CA ASP A 201 -10.53 -2.27 16.37
C ASP A 201 -9.85 -3.59 16.73
N LYS A 202 -8.76 -3.49 17.48
CA LYS A 202 -7.86 -4.61 17.87
C LYS A 202 -7.19 -5.32 16.69
N ASN A 203 -7.26 -4.79 15.47
CA ASN A 203 -6.50 -5.34 14.35
C ASN A 203 -5.01 -5.01 14.54
N PRO A 204 -4.12 -6.02 14.64
CA PRO A 204 -2.70 -5.78 14.89
C PRO A 204 -1.98 -5.12 13.71
N TYR A 205 -2.57 -5.17 12.50
CA TYR A 205 -2.03 -4.58 11.28
C TYR A 205 -2.62 -3.20 10.96
N GLY A 206 -3.61 -2.71 11.74
CA GLY A 206 -4.18 -1.37 11.59
C GLY A 206 -3.28 -0.31 12.25
N TYR A 207 -3.87 0.58 13.06
CA TYR A 207 -3.15 1.68 13.74
C TYR A 207 -1.82 1.31 14.41
N PRO A 208 -1.67 0.15 15.10
CA PRO A 208 -0.42 -0.20 15.76
C PRO A 208 0.76 -0.47 14.84
N TYR A 209 0.50 -0.82 13.58
CA TYR A 209 1.52 -1.28 12.64
C TYR A 209 1.59 -0.38 11.39
N ASN A 210 0.43 -0.03 10.85
CA ASN A 210 0.27 0.93 9.76
C ASN A 210 -0.20 2.28 10.29
N CYS A 211 0.07 3.34 9.51
CA CYS A 211 -0.40 4.69 9.79
C CYS A 211 -1.86 4.88 9.39
N THR A 212 -2.74 3.92 9.69
CA THR A 212 -4.11 3.84 9.16
C THR A 212 -4.88 5.15 9.26
N GLY A 213 -4.75 5.91 10.36
CA GLY A 213 -5.46 7.19 10.47
C GLY A 213 -4.88 8.29 9.56
N ILE A 214 -3.55 8.36 9.40
CA ILE A 214 -2.91 9.28 8.46
C ILE A 214 -3.26 8.88 7.02
N GLU A 215 -3.12 7.59 6.71
CA GLU A 215 -3.44 7.00 5.41
C GLU A 215 -4.89 7.32 5.00
N MET A 216 -5.85 7.09 5.90
CA MET A 216 -7.26 7.35 5.62
C MET A 216 -7.59 8.84 5.55
N ALA A 217 -6.95 9.69 6.34
CA ALA A 217 -7.11 11.14 6.22
C ALA A 217 -6.67 11.62 4.83
N TYR A 218 -5.57 11.07 4.29
CA TYR A 218 -5.10 11.40 2.95
C TYR A 218 -6.01 10.88 1.85
N VAL A 219 -6.48 9.64 1.96
CA VAL A 219 -7.46 9.06 1.04
C VAL A 219 -8.74 9.91 0.97
N LEU A 220 -9.17 10.46 2.10
CA LEU A 220 -10.31 11.37 2.15
C LEU A 220 -9.99 12.73 1.52
N ASP A 221 -8.78 13.24 1.67
CA ASP A 221 -8.36 14.50 1.04
C ASP A 221 -8.43 14.42 -0.49
N VAL A 222 -7.93 13.30 -1.05
CA VAL A 222 -7.85 13.10 -2.49
C VAL A 222 -9.21 12.75 -3.12
N PHE A 223 -10.02 11.92 -2.44
CA PHE A 223 -11.19 11.32 -3.08
C PHE A 223 -12.55 11.77 -2.49
N ALA A 224 -12.60 12.55 -1.42
CA ALA A 224 -13.85 12.96 -0.78
C ALA A 224 -13.97 14.47 -0.65
N ASP A 225 -15.13 14.99 -1.06
CA ASP A 225 -15.50 16.37 -0.79
C ASP A 225 -15.94 16.52 0.68
N ASP A 226 -15.67 17.69 1.28
CA ASP A 226 -16.16 18.08 2.61
C ASP A 226 -15.86 17.07 3.74
N ALA A 227 -14.71 16.39 3.68
CA ALA A 227 -14.35 15.32 4.61
C ALA A 227 -13.56 15.76 5.86
N ARG A 228 -13.42 17.08 6.11
CA ARG A 228 -12.49 17.63 7.12
C ARG A 228 -12.69 17.08 8.53
N ASP A 229 -13.95 16.94 8.97
CA ASP A 229 -14.26 16.39 10.30
C ASP A 229 -13.87 14.91 10.39
N LEU A 230 -14.07 14.16 9.30
CA LEU A 230 -13.71 12.74 9.26
C LEU A 230 -12.19 12.55 9.16
N GLN A 231 -11.48 13.39 8.41
CA GLN A 231 -10.01 13.44 8.38
C GLN A 231 -9.46 13.68 9.79
N LYS A 232 -10.00 14.69 10.48
CA LYS A 232 -9.63 15.01 11.86
C LYS A 232 -9.84 13.80 12.79
N TRP A 233 -11.00 13.14 12.69
CA TRP A 233 -11.29 11.94 13.48
C TRP A 233 -10.26 10.82 13.26
N TRP A 234 -9.90 10.53 12.00
CA TRP A 234 -8.91 9.50 11.68
C TRP A 234 -7.53 9.83 12.25
N LEU A 235 -7.10 11.09 12.13
CA LEU A 235 -5.83 11.56 12.68
C LEU A 235 -5.81 11.46 14.21
N GLU A 236 -6.84 11.98 14.88
CA GLU A 236 -6.96 11.89 16.33
C GLU A 236 -6.94 10.43 16.80
N GLU A 237 -7.60 9.52 16.07
CA GLU A 237 -7.61 8.11 16.41
C GLU A 237 -6.24 7.43 16.24
N GLN A 238 -5.46 7.81 15.23
CA GLN A 238 -4.07 7.37 15.10
C GLN A 238 -3.25 7.82 16.31
N PHE A 239 -3.20 9.13 16.56
CA PHE A 239 -2.35 9.67 17.61
C PHE A 239 -2.77 9.23 19.00
N ARG A 240 -4.08 9.16 19.30
CA ARG A 240 -4.60 8.66 20.58
C ARG A 240 -4.13 7.24 20.86
N ARG A 241 -4.01 6.38 19.83
CA ARG A 241 -3.62 4.97 19.99
C ARG A 241 -2.11 4.77 20.04
N THR A 242 -1.32 5.61 19.36
CA THR A 242 0.10 5.32 19.13
C THR A 242 1.08 6.38 19.63
N LEU A 243 0.66 7.64 19.79
CA LEU A 243 1.56 8.72 20.19
C LEU A 243 1.92 8.63 21.67
N ASP A 244 3.21 8.60 21.96
CA ASP A 244 3.75 8.88 23.27
C ASP A 244 4.02 10.41 23.39
N PRO A 245 3.28 11.13 24.26
CA PRO A 245 3.44 12.58 24.40
C PRO A 245 4.75 13.00 25.07
N GLU A 246 5.47 12.09 25.75
CA GLU A 246 6.76 12.41 26.35
C GLU A 246 7.87 12.44 25.30
N THR A 247 7.85 11.48 24.36
CA THR A 247 8.88 11.33 23.34
C THR A 247 8.48 11.95 22.00
N MET A 248 7.19 12.21 21.80
CA MET A 248 6.57 12.58 20.51
C MET A 248 6.77 11.52 19.42
N GLU A 249 6.94 10.25 19.81
CA GLU A 249 7.07 9.11 18.91
C GLU A 249 5.77 8.29 18.84
N MET A 250 5.53 7.59 17.73
CA MET A 250 4.41 6.64 17.62
C MET A 250 4.80 5.26 18.21
N SER A 251 5.13 5.25 19.51
CA SER A 251 5.68 4.09 20.21
C SER A 251 4.66 3.30 21.05
N ARG A 252 3.49 3.88 21.35
CA ARG A 252 2.45 3.18 22.14
C ARG A 252 1.80 2.07 21.33
N ASN A 253 1.52 0.95 22.01
CA ASN A 253 0.81 -0.21 21.46
C ASN A 253 1.44 -0.87 20.22
N ASN A 254 2.70 -0.58 19.90
CA ASN A 254 3.33 -0.94 18.63
C ASN A 254 4.55 -1.88 18.83
N PRO A 255 4.68 -3.01 18.09
CA PRO A 255 5.85 -3.87 18.14
C PRO A 255 7.12 -3.29 17.48
N ASP A 256 7.00 -2.30 16.60
CA ASP A 256 8.10 -1.62 15.92
C ASP A 256 7.90 -0.08 15.88
N PRO A 257 8.17 0.61 17.02
CA PRO A 257 8.08 2.06 17.13
C PRO A 257 8.86 2.83 16.08
N ALA A 258 10.03 2.32 15.67
CA ALA A 258 10.91 3.01 14.74
C ALA A 258 10.28 3.11 13.35
N THR A 259 9.76 2.00 12.83
CA THR A 259 9.11 1.98 11.51
C THR A 259 7.85 2.84 11.50
N LEU A 260 6.97 2.71 12.51
CA LEU A 260 5.74 3.50 12.54
C LEU A 260 6.05 4.99 12.68
N THR A 261 6.93 5.38 13.62
CA THR A 261 7.32 6.78 13.82
C THR A 261 7.97 7.38 12.57
N ALA A 262 8.82 6.62 11.87
CA ALA A 262 9.42 7.08 10.63
C ALA A 262 8.36 7.46 9.60
N ARG A 263 7.24 6.72 9.52
CA ARG A 263 6.13 6.97 8.59
C ARG A 263 5.24 8.18 8.94
N LEU A 264 5.54 8.94 10.00
CA LEU A 264 4.91 10.25 10.24
C LEU A 264 5.05 11.21 9.05
N TYR A 265 6.08 11.04 8.21
CA TYR A 265 6.25 11.86 7.01
C TYR A 265 5.04 11.76 6.07
N GLU A 266 4.25 10.68 6.10
CA GLU A 266 3.07 10.53 5.24
C GLU A 266 2.03 11.63 5.51
N ALA A 267 1.99 12.18 6.73
CA ALA A 267 1.12 13.30 7.08
C ALA A 267 1.52 14.62 6.41
N THR A 268 2.73 14.74 5.86
CA THR A 268 3.18 15.97 5.17
C THR A 268 2.44 16.23 3.86
N ARG A 269 1.75 15.21 3.32
CA ARG A 269 0.89 15.33 2.14
C ARG A 269 -0.51 15.88 2.47
N LEU A 270 -0.85 15.96 3.75
CA LEU A 270 -2.12 16.55 4.19
C LEU A 270 -2.00 18.07 4.31
N PRO A 271 -3.09 18.81 4.09
CA PRO A 271 -3.18 20.19 4.53
C PRO A 271 -3.11 20.30 6.05
N ASP A 272 -2.75 21.47 6.58
CA ASP A 272 -2.75 21.70 8.03
C ASP A 272 -4.13 21.41 8.66
N ILE A 273 -4.15 20.51 9.66
CA ILE A 273 -5.35 20.13 10.42
C ILE A 273 -5.09 20.30 11.92
N GLU A 274 -5.91 21.09 12.60
CA GLU A 274 -5.82 21.26 14.05
C GLU A 274 -6.47 20.10 14.80
N LEU A 275 -5.68 19.36 15.57
CA LEU A 275 -6.08 18.17 16.29
C LEU A 275 -6.27 18.45 17.79
N SER A 276 -7.20 17.74 18.41
CA SER A 276 -7.43 17.74 19.85
C SER A 276 -7.06 16.38 20.41
N ILE A 277 -5.79 16.22 20.77
CA ILE A 277 -5.26 14.94 21.26
C ILE A 277 -5.39 14.92 22.79
N GLU A 278 -6.36 14.15 23.30
CA GLU A 278 -6.42 13.82 24.72
C GLU A 278 -5.31 12.81 25.03
N THR A 279 -4.27 13.28 25.72
CA THR A 279 -3.25 12.41 26.26
C THR A 279 -3.73 11.97 27.64
N ASP A 280 -4.41 10.82 27.71
CA ASP A 280 -4.57 10.14 28.99
C ASP A 280 -3.15 9.81 29.48
N ILE A 281 -2.65 10.66 30.37
CA ILE A 281 -1.58 10.31 31.29
C ILE A 281 -2.35 9.58 32.39
N ASP A 282 -2.36 8.25 32.35
CA ASP A 282 -2.73 7.48 33.54
C ASP A 282 -1.70 7.86 34.63
N ASP A 283 -2.05 8.86 35.44
CA ASP A 283 -1.44 9.15 36.73
C ASP A 283 -1.82 8.03 37.72
N ASP A 284 -1.47 6.79 37.40
CA ASP A 284 -1.61 5.66 38.33
C ASP A 284 -0.24 5.04 38.60
N ASN A 285 0.20 5.29 39.85
CA ASN A 285 1.41 4.83 40.54
C ASN A 285 1.70 3.32 40.43
#